data_AF-K9Y0C3-F1
#
_entry.id   AF-K9Y0C3-F1
#
_cell.length_a   1.000
_cell.length_b   1.000
_cell.length_c   1.000
_cell.angle_alpha   90.00
_cell.angle_beta   90.00
_cell.angle_gamma   90.00
#
_symmetry.space_group_name_H-M   'P 1'
#
loop_
_entity.id
_entity.type
_entity.pdbx_description
1 polymer ?
#
loop_
_entity_poly.entity_id
_entity_poly.type
_entity_poly.pdbx_seq_one_letter_code
_entity_poly.pdbx_strand_id
1 'polypeptide(L)'
;MGKVLVLNASYEPLNITSWRRAVVLLIKGKAEQLEHNGRFLYADVPLPTVIRLRYYVRVPYKEIPLTRRNVLERDRHTCQYCRAKNEQLTLDHVIPRSRGGGDTWENLVAACVRCNVKKGSRTPKEANMSLLTQPRRPHSSLHFEIVKYTQGNHNQEWKKYVIGI
;
A
#
# COMPACT_ATOMS: atom_id res chain seq x y z
N MET A 1 15.69 9.79 6.51
CA MET A 1 15.47 11.03 5.71
C MET A 1 13.97 11.22 5.47
N GLY A 2 13.42 12.41 5.72
CA GLY A 2 11.98 12.68 5.67
C GLY A 2 11.39 12.57 4.27
N LYS A 3 10.37 11.72 4.11
CA LYS A 3 9.51 11.65 2.93
C LYS A 3 8.29 12.53 3.16
N VAL A 4 7.69 13.00 2.06
CA VAL A 4 6.52 13.88 2.08
C VAL A 4 5.50 13.33 1.10
N LEU A 5 4.26 13.17 1.56
CA LEU A 5 3.15 12.78 0.71
C LEU A 5 2.69 13.99 -0.11
N VAL A 6 2.63 13.82 -1.43
CA VAL A 6 2.10 14.82 -2.36
C VAL A 6 0.69 14.41 -2.72
N LEU A 7 -0.27 15.29 -2.45
CA LEU A 7 -1.65 15.15 -2.85
C LEU A 7 -1.93 15.98 -4.10
N ASN A 8 -2.89 15.49 -4.88
CA ASN A 8 -3.51 16.26 -5.95
C ASN A 8 -4.37 17.39 -5.35
N ALA A 9 -4.80 18.36 -6.17
CA ALA A 9 -5.72 19.42 -5.73
C ALA A 9 -7.01 18.87 -5.09
N SER A 10 -7.45 17.69 -5.54
CA SER A 10 -8.59 16.92 -5.02
C SER A 10 -8.29 16.06 -3.78
N TYR A 11 -7.15 16.24 -3.10
CA TYR A 11 -6.71 15.48 -1.92
C TYR A 11 -6.35 14.00 -2.15
N GLU A 12 -6.42 13.51 -3.39
CA GLU A 12 -5.99 12.15 -3.72
C GLU A 12 -4.45 12.03 -3.67
N PRO A 13 -3.90 10.95 -3.07
CA PRO A 13 -2.46 10.69 -3.09
C PRO A 13 -1.90 10.61 -4.52
N LEU A 14 -0.96 11.50 -4.82
CA LEU A 14 -0.37 11.64 -6.15
C LEU A 14 1.02 10.99 -6.23
N ASN A 15 1.89 11.27 -5.26
CA ASN A 15 3.26 10.76 -5.21
C ASN A 15 3.86 10.88 -3.81
N ILE A 16 5.02 10.26 -3.57
CA ILE A 16 5.84 10.47 -2.38
C ILE A 16 7.18 11.08 -2.81
N THR A 17 7.51 12.24 -2.24
CA THR A 17 8.72 12.98 -2.58
C THR A 17 9.67 13.11 -1.39
N SER A 18 10.89 13.61 -1.62
CA SER A 18 11.78 14.04 -0.54
C SER A 18 11.34 15.39 0.03
N TRP A 19 11.63 15.62 1.32
CA TRP A 19 11.37 16.91 1.96
C TRP A 19 12.00 18.10 1.22
N ARG A 20 13.22 17.94 0.68
CA ARG A 20 13.89 19.00 -0.09
C ARG A 20 13.07 19.45 -1.29
N ARG A 21 12.55 18.48 -2.05
CA ARG A 21 11.70 18.78 -3.22
C ARG A 21 10.34 19.33 -2.80
N ALA A 22 9.76 18.85 -1.69
CA ALA A 22 8.52 19.42 -1.15
C ALA A 22 8.67 20.89 -0.79
N VAL A 23 9.75 21.27 -0.10
CA VAL A 23 10.06 22.66 0.25
C VAL A 23 10.22 23.53 -1.00
N VAL A 24 10.90 23.05 -2.04
CA VAL A 24 11.00 23.77 -3.31
C VAL A 24 9.61 24.00 -3.93
N LEU A 25 8.67 23.05 -3.83
CA LEU A 25 7.30 23.23 -4.35
C LEU A 25 6.52 24.26 -3.52
N LEU A 26 6.71 24.30 -2.20
CA LEU A 26 6.10 25.30 -1.32
C LEU A 26 6.62 26.71 -1.62
N ILE A 27 7.95 26.89 -1.69
CA ILE A 27 8.59 28.19 -1.97
C ILE A 27 8.19 28.71 -3.35
N LYS A 28 8.08 27.83 -4.35
CA LYS A 28 7.62 28.21 -5.70
C LYS A 28 6.11 28.48 -5.77
N GLY A 29 5.38 28.40 -4.66
CA GLY A 29 3.93 28.59 -4.62
C GLY A 29 3.13 27.51 -5.37
N LYS A 30 3.75 26.40 -5.75
CA LYS A 30 3.10 25.32 -6.53
C LYS A 30 2.28 24.37 -5.66
N ALA A 31 2.62 24.31 -4.39
CA ALA A 31 1.96 23.48 -3.40
C ALA A 31 1.68 24.30 -2.13
N GLU A 32 0.79 23.78 -1.30
CA GLU A 32 0.55 24.24 0.06
C GLU A 32 0.83 23.10 1.04
N GLN A 33 1.21 23.47 2.26
CA GLN A 33 1.42 22.52 3.33
C GLN A 33 0.09 22.18 3.99
N LEU A 34 -0.16 20.89 4.22
CA LEU A 34 -1.31 20.42 4.99
C LEU A 34 -0.90 19.90 6.38
N GLU A 35 0.23 19.21 6.47
CA GLU A 35 0.69 18.58 7.72
C GLU A 35 2.21 18.76 7.90
N HIS A 36 2.65 18.80 9.14
CA HIS A 36 4.06 18.81 9.55
C HIS A 36 4.27 17.99 10.83
N ASN A 37 5.50 17.55 11.10
CA ASN A 37 5.82 16.67 12.24
C ASN A 37 6.44 17.41 13.45
N GLY A 38 6.19 18.71 13.57
CA GLY A 38 6.77 19.55 14.64
C GLY A 38 8.27 19.81 14.54
N ARG A 39 8.98 19.24 13.55
CA ARG A 39 10.38 19.60 13.26
C ARG A 39 10.42 20.83 12.37
N PHE A 40 11.51 21.58 12.45
CA PHE A 40 11.73 22.81 11.69
C PHE A 40 13.05 22.71 10.90
N LEU A 41 13.04 23.23 9.68
CA LEU A 41 14.25 23.36 8.84
C LEU A 41 15.02 24.64 9.18
N TYR A 42 14.27 25.70 9.45
CA TYR A 42 14.68 27.01 9.96
C TYR A 42 13.59 27.50 10.91
N ALA A 43 13.85 28.55 11.70
CA ALA A 43 12.98 29.04 12.78
C ALA A 43 11.48 29.06 12.41
N ASP A 44 11.13 29.53 11.21
CA ASP A 44 9.74 29.68 10.76
C ASP A 44 9.34 28.72 9.63
N VAL A 45 10.17 27.72 9.33
CA VAL A 45 9.91 26.77 8.23
C VAL A 45 9.72 25.36 8.80
N PRO A 46 8.48 24.97 9.13
CA PRO A 46 8.20 23.62 9.58
C PRO A 46 8.55 22.62 8.47
N LEU A 47 8.99 21.42 8.87
CA LEU A 47 9.29 20.33 7.97
C LEU A 47 7.96 19.70 7.51
N PRO A 48 7.57 19.85 6.23
CA PRO A 48 6.30 19.32 5.77
C PRO A 48 6.33 17.80 5.74
N THR A 49 5.19 17.18 6.03
CA THR A 49 4.98 15.74 5.83
C THR A 49 3.88 15.44 4.82
N VAL A 50 2.92 16.35 4.64
CA VAL A 50 1.92 16.29 3.58
C VAL A 50 1.80 17.65 2.89
N ILE A 51 1.88 17.65 1.57
CA ILE A 51 1.65 18.83 0.74
C ILE A 51 0.57 18.56 -0.30
N ARG A 52 -0.17 19.59 -0.69
CA ARG A 52 -1.19 19.53 -1.75
C ARG A 52 -0.78 20.42 -2.91
N LEU A 53 -0.86 19.93 -4.13
CA LEU A 53 -0.67 20.78 -5.32
C LEU A 53 -1.85 21.75 -5.46
N ARG A 54 -1.57 23.00 -5.84
CA ARG A 54 -2.61 24.02 -6.08
C ARG A 54 -3.39 23.81 -7.38
N TYR A 55 -2.88 22.97 -8.28
CA TYR A 55 -3.49 22.66 -9.56
C TYR A 55 -3.70 21.16 -9.68
N TYR A 56 -4.73 20.79 -10.43
CA TYR A 56 -5.07 19.40 -10.67
C TYR A 56 -4.08 18.76 -11.65
N VAL A 57 -3.52 17.61 -11.27
CA VAL A 57 -2.67 16.80 -12.14
C VAL A 57 -3.43 15.54 -12.55
N ARG A 58 -3.67 15.37 -13.84
CA ARG A 58 -4.26 14.13 -14.38
C ARG A 58 -3.20 13.05 -14.47
N VAL A 59 -3.34 12.00 -13.66
CA VAL A 59 -2.48 10.82 -13.73
C VAL A 59 -3.13 9.79 -14.64
N PRO A 60 -2.45 9.33 -15.70
CA PRO A 60 -2.97 8.23 -16.50
C PRO A 60 -3.04 6.97 -15.64
N TYR A 61 -4.16 6.23 -15.73
CA TYR A 61 -4.30 4.96 -15.05
C TYR A 61 -3.21 3.99 -15.55
N LYS A 62 -2.40 3.48 -14.63
CA LYS A 62 -1.46 2.39 -14.89
C LYS A 62 -1.95 1.16 -14.18
N GLU A 63 -2.24 0.11 -14.96
CA GLU A 63 -2.61 -1.16 -14.38
C GLU A 63 -1.45 -1.75 -13.57
N ILE A 64 -1.76 -2.26 -12.38
CA ILE A 64 -0.78 -2.92 -11.53
C ILE A 64 -0.66 -4.36 -12.00
N PRO A 65 0.49 -4.79 -12.52
CA PRO A 65 0.65 -6.15 -13.01
C PRO A 65 0.50 -7.14 -11.85
N LEU A 66 -0.23 -8.22 -12.09
CA LEU A 66 -0.36 -9.32 -11.14
C LEU A 66 0.96 -10.11 -11.10
N THR A 67 1.76 -9.86 -10.09
CA THR A 67 3.05 -10.54 -9.88
C THR A 67 3.13 -11.08 -8.46
N ARG A 68 3.94 -12.13 -8.25
CA ARG A 68 4.21 -12.66 -6.90
C ARG A 68 4.62 -11.57 -5.94
N ARG A 69 5.53 -10.69 -6.35
CA ARG A 69 5.99 -9.56 -5.54
C ARG A 69 4.82 -8.68 -5.11
N ASN A 70 3.94 -8.29 -6.03
CA ASN A 70 2.84 -7.38 -5.70
C ASN A 70 1.76 -8.04 -4.84
N VAL A 71 1.51 -9.35 -4.98
CA VAL A 71 0.59 -10.08 -4.07
C VAL A 71 1.18 -10.15 -2.66
N LEU A 72 2.48 -10.45 -2.53
CA LEU A 72 3.16 -10.46 -1.22
C LEU A 72 3.17 -9.07 -0.56
N GLU A 73 3.41 -8.00 -1.33
CA GLU A 73 3.35 -6.62 -0.84
C GLU A 73 1.92 -6.25 -0.39
N ARG A 74 0.90 -6.60 -1.17
CA ARG A 74 -0.52 -6.39 -0.82
C ARG A 74 -0.85 -7.03 0.51
N ASP A 75 -0.40 -8.26 0.69
CA ASP A 75 -0.65 -9.07 1.88
C ASP A 75 0.36 -8.78 3.00
N ARG A 76 1.15 -7.70 2.88
CA ARG A 76 2.14 -7.23 3.87
C ARG A 76 3.10 -8.33 4.31
N HIS A 77 3.53 -9.17 3.37
CA HIS A 77 4.36 -10.35 3.63
C HIS A 77 3.81 -11.18 4.82
N THR A 78 2.49 -11.37 4.85
CA THR A 78 1.79 -12.08 5.92
C THR A 78 0.93 -13.20 5.33
N CYS A 79 1.07 -14.41 5.85
CA CYS A 79 0.20 -15.53 5.49
C CYS A 79 -1.27 -15.17 5.78
N GLN A 80 -2.12 -15.22 4.75
CA GLN A 80 -3.54 -14.89 4.83
C GLN A 80 -4.39 -15.93 5.57
N TYR A 81 -3.79 -17.01 6.05
CA TYR A 81 -4.48 -18.04 6.83
C TYR A 81 -4.07 -18.02 8.32
N CYS A 82 -2.76 -18.00 8.61
CA CYS A 82 -2.25 -18.13 9.97
C CYS A 82 -1.61 -16.86 10.55
N ARG A 83 -1.55 -15.75 9.81
CA ARG A 83 -0.92 -14.47 10.21
C ARG A 83 0.61 -14.50 10.35
N ALA A 84 1.28 -15.60 10.01
CA ALA A 84 2.74 -15.68 10.10
C ALA A 84 3.44 -14.75 9.08
N LYS A 85 4.46 -14.02 9.53
CA LYS A 85 5.29 -13.11 8.70
C LYS A 85 6.72 -13.63 8.43
N ASN A 86 7.23 -14.51 9.29
CA ASN A 86 8.61 -14.99 9.26
C ASN A 86 8.75 -16.38 8.62
N GLU A 87 7.71 -16.89 7.96
CA GLU A 87 7.76 -18.15 7.22
C GLU A 87 8.03 -17.90 5.73
N GLN A 88 8.52 -18.91 5.02
CA GLN A 88 8.61 -18.85 3.56
C GLN A 88 7.20 -18.76 2.97
N LEU A 89 6.89 -17.63 2.32
CA LEU A 89 5.59 -17.38 1.72
C LEU A 89 5.57 -17.78 0.24
N THR A 90 4.52 -18.48 -0.14
CA THR A 90 4.13 -18.83 -1.51
C THR A 90 2.85 -18.09 -1.90
N LEU A 91 2.45 -18.21 -3.17
CA LEU A 91 1.09 -17.85 -3.59
C LEU A 91 0.20 -19.07 -3.48
N ASP A 92 -1.03 -18.86 -3.03
CA ASP A 92 -2.09 -19.85 -3.04
C ASP A 92 -3.33 -19.29 -3.74
N HIS A 93 -4.06 -20.17 -4.43
CA HIS A 93 -5.33 -19.87 -5.07
C HIS A 93 -6.48 -20.15 -4.12
N VAL A 94 -7.26 -19.13 -3.74
CA VAL A 94 -8.43 -19.26 -2.87
C VAL A 94 -9.42 -20.29 -3.43
N ILE A 95 -9.73 -20.19 -4.72
CA ILE A 95 -10.37 -21.24 -5.51
C ILE A 95 -9.24 -22.02 -6.20
N PRO A 96 -9.03 -23.31 -5.90
CA PRO A 96 -7.96 -24.10 -6.50
C PRO A 96 -8.03 -24.13 -8.04
N ARG A 97 -6.87 -24.20 -8.71
CA ARG A 97 -6.78 -24.34 -10.17
C ARG A 97 -7.57 -25.54 -10.70
N SER A 98 -7.57 -26.66 -9.98
CA SER A 98 -8.35 -27.86 -10.32
C SER A 98 -9.86 -27.65 -10.34
N ARG A 99 -10.35 -26.54 -9.77
CA ARG A 99 -11.76 -26.13 -9.75
C ARG A 99 -12.01 -24.88 -10.59
N GLY A 100 -11.12 -24.57 -11.53
CA GLY A 100 -11.25 -23.43 -12.44
C GLY A 100 -10.80 -22.08 -11.86
N GLY A 101 -10.12 -22.07 -10.71
CA GLY A 101 -9.58 -20.82 -10.15
C GLY A 101 -8.41 -20.28 -10.98
N GLY A 102 -8.58 -19.08 -11.54
CA GLY A 102 -7.56 -18.40 -12.35
C GLY A 102 -6.53 -17.62 -11.53
N ASP A 103 -5.49 -17.15 -12.22
CA ASP A 103 -4.51 -16.19 -11.68
C ASP A 103 -5.13 -14.78 -11.71
N THR A 104 -5.87 -14.42 -10.66
CA THR A 104 -6.48 -13.09 -10.51
C THR A 104 -6.14 -12.46 -9.16
N TRP A 105 -6.30 -11.13 -9.06
CA TRP A 105 -6.11 -10.40 -7.81
C TRP A 105 -7.06 -10.89 -6.71
N GLU A 106 -8.26 -11.28 -7.10
CA GLU A 106 -9.36 -11.74 -6.24
C GLU A 106 -9.23 -13.23 -5.88
N ASN A 107 -8.27 -13.95 -6.47
CA ASN A 107 -8.07 -15.37 -6.22
C ASN A 107 -6.68 -15.73 -5.67
N LEU A 108 -5.68 -14.87 -5.83
CA LEU A 108 -4.33 -15.11 -5.29
C LEU A 108 -4.12 -14.45 -3.93
N VAL A 109 -3.55 -15.21 -2.99
CA VAL A 109 -3.16 -14.74 -1.65
C VAL A 109 -1.77 -15.23 -1.26
N ALA A 110 -1.12 -14.52 -0.35
CA ALA A 110 0.09 -14.97 0.32
C ALA A 110 -0.25 -16.07 1.32
N ALA A 111 0.42 -17.22 1.22
CA ALA A 111 0.25 -18.33 2.15
C ALA A 111 1.62 -18.90 2.51
N CYS A 112 1.85 -19.25 3.77
CA CYS A 112 3.04 -20.02 4.12
C CYS A 112 2.94 -21.46 3.58
N VAL A 113 4.08 -22.11 3.37
CA VAL A 113 4.12 -23.48 2.81
C VAL A 113 3.22 -24.44 3.59
N ARG A 114 3.25 -24.41 4.92
CA ARG A 114 2.42 -25.27 5.79
C ARG A 114 0.92 -25.07 5.54
N CYS A 115 0.45 -23.83 5.48
CA CYS A 115 -0.95 -23.53 5.22
C CYS A 115 -1.34 -23.87 3.78
N ASN A 116 -0.48 -23.58 2.82
CA ASN A 116 -0.72 -23.87 1.40
C ASN A 116 -0.90 -25.39 1.19
N VAL A 117 0.02 -26.21 1.74
CA VAL A 117 -0.07 -27.68 1.73
C VAL A 117 -1.31 -28.16 2.48
N LYS A 118 -1.61 -27.61 3.66
CA LYS A 118 -2.81 -27.97 4.42
C LYS A 118 -4.08 -27.73 3.61
N LYS A 119 -4.20 -26.61 2.90
CA LYS A 119 -5.36 -26.32 2.06
C LYS A 119 -5.40 -27.28 0.86
N GLY A 120 -4.31 -27.37 0.11
CA GLY A 120 -4.21 -28.17 -1.11
C GLY A 120 -5.30 -27.80 -2.12
N SER A 121 -5.92 -28.81 -2.74
CA SER A 121 -6.98 -28.67 -3.75
C SER A 121 -8.38 -28.37 -3.18
N ARG A 122 -8.45 -27.91 -1.93
CA ARG A 122 -9.69 -27.51 -1.26
C ARG A 122 -9.83 -25.99 -1.25
N THR A 123 -11.07 -25.52 -1.17
CA THR A 123 -11.37 -24.12 -0.82
C THR A 123 -11.04 -23.86 0.67
N PRO A 124 -10.83 -22.60 1.09
CA PRO A 124 -10.60 -22.28 2.51
C PRO A 124 -11.70 -22.84 3.41
N LYS A 125 -12.97 -22.77 2.98
CA LYS A 125 -14.12 -23.31 3.70
C LYS A 125 -14.00 -24.81 3.94
N GLU A 126 -13.66 -25.59 2.91
CA GLU A 126 -13.48 -27.05 3.02
C GLU A 126 -12.22 -27.45 3.81
N ALA A 127 -11.22 -26.57 3.86
CA ALA A 127 -10.00 -26.79 4.66
C ALA A 127 -10.14 -26.31 6.12
N ASN A 128 -11.30 -25.76 6.51
CA ASN A 128 -11.52 -25.07 7.79
C ASN A 128 -10.45 -23.99 8.04
N MET A 129 -10.21 -23.19 7.01
CA MET A 129 -9.25 -22.09 7.01
C MET A 129 -9.97 -20.80 6.63
N SER A 130 -9.85 -19.78 7.48
CA SER A 130 -10.43 -18.47 7.20
C SER A 130 -9.36 -17.54 6.65
N LEU A 131 -9.73 -16.75 5.64
CA LEU A 131 -8.88 -15.68 5.15
C LEU A 131 -8.89 -14.50 6.12
N LEU A 132 -7.73 -13.87 6.30
CA LEU A 132 -7.62 -12.65 7.11
C LEU A 132 -8.30 -11.45 6.46
N THR A 133 -8.12 -11.32 5.15
CA THR A 133 -8.67 -10.22 4.36
C THR A 133 -9.16 -10.80 3.04
N GLN A 134 -10.24 -10.22 2.48
CA GLN A 134 -10.67 -10.61 1.14
C GLN A 134 -9.64 -10.14 0.10
N PRO A 135 -9.14 -11.04 -0.77
CA PRO A 135 -8.24 -10.67 -1.85
C PRO A 135 -8.94 -9.72 -2.81
N ARG A 136 -8.27 -8.61 -3.12
CA ARG A 136 -8.77 -7.58 -4.05
C ARG A 136 -7.62 -6.96 -4.82
N ARG A 137 -7.94 -6.36 -5.97
CA ARG A 137 -7.01 -5.49 -6.69
C ARG A 137 -6.69 -4.22 -5.87
N PRO A 138 -5.42 -3.81 -5.74
CA PRO A 138 -5.06 -2.53 -5.15
C PRO A 138 -5.55 -1.35 -6.03
N HIS A 139 -5.93 -0.23 -5.41
CA HIS A 139 -6.51 0.91 -6.13
C HIS A 139 -5.49 1.70 -6.97
N SER A 140 -4.24 1.78 -6.54
CA SER A 140 -3.19 2.51 -7.24
C SER A 140 -1.82 1.88 -6.99
N SER A 141 -0.88 2.09 -7.92
CA SER A 141 0.50 1.65 -7.74
C SER A 141 1.17 2.30 -6.53
N LEU A 142 0.73 3.50 -6.16
CA LEU A 142 1.21 4.24 -4.98
C LEU A 142 0.78 3.58 -3.67
N HIS A 143 -0.26 2.74 -3.68
CA HIS A 143 -0.76 2.04 -2.50
C HIS A 143 0.36 1.31 -1.74
N PHE A 144 1.21 0.55 -2.44
CA PHE A 144 2.30 -0.20 -1.79
C PHE A 144 3.34 0.70 -1.14
N GLU A 145 3.71 1.80 -1.80
CA GLU A 145 4.68 2.74 -1.25
C GLU A 145 4.12 3.46 -0.02
N ILE A 146 2.85 3.88 -0.08
CA ILE A 146 2.21 4.54 1.05
C ILE A 146 2.08 3.57 2.23
N VAL A 147 1.66 2.32 2.00
CA VAL A 147 1.61 1.28 3.04
C VAL A 147 2.99 1.11 3.68
N LYS A 148 4.07 1.06 2.90
CA LYS A 148 5.44 0.96 3.43
C LYS A 148 5.83 2.13 4.33
N TYR A 149 5.43 3.35 3.99
CA TYR A 149 5.75 4.56 4.77
C TYR A 149 4.78 4.85 5.92
N THR A 150 3.65 4.15 5.98
CA THR A 150 2.65 4.23 7.07
C THR A 150 2.69 3.02 8.02
N GLN A 151 3.51 2.00 7.72
CA GLN A 151 3.81 0.92 8.64
C GLN A 151 4.65 1.43 9.82
N GLY A 152 4.20 1.12 11.05
CA GLY A 152 4.85 1.56 12.30
C GLY A 152 4.35 2.92 12.81
N ASN A 153 5.17 3.59 13.63
CA ASN A 153 4.86 4.91 14.20
C ASN A 153 5.31 6.09 13.32
N HIS A 154 5.61 5.85 12.05
CA HIS A 154 6.06 6.88 11.12
C HIS A 154 4.88 7.41 10.29
N ASN A 155 4.83 8.73 10.12
CA ASN A 155 3.89 9.44 9.24
C ASN A 155 2.40 9.05 9.45
N GLN A 156 1.96 8.95 10.70
CA GLN A 156 0.58 8.54 11.01
C GLN A 156 -0.45 9.50 10.41
N GLU A 157 -0.10 10.77 10.25
CA GLU A 157 -0.91 11.81 9.62
C GLU A 157 -1.27 11.50 8.16
N TRP A 158 -0.48 10.66 7.47
CA TRP A 158 -0.78 10.26 6.08
C TRP A 158 -2.03 9.39 5.99
N LYS A 159 -2.39 8.67 7.05
CA LYS A 159 -3.58 7.77 7.06
C LYS A 159 -4.87 8.53 6.79
N LYS A 160 -4.94 9.84 7.09
CA LYS A 160 -6.09 10.70 6.80
C LYS A 160 -6.41 10.81 5.31
N TYR A 161 -5.40 10.65 4.46
CA TYR A 161 -5.49 10.91 3.02
C TYR A 161 -5.46 9.65 2.17
N VAL A 162 -5.43 8.47 2.79
CA VAL A 162 -5.21 7.21 2.07
C VAL A 162 -6.30 6.22 2.42
N ILE A 163 -7.07 5.84 1.41
CA ILE A 163 -8.23 4.95 1.58
C ILE A 163 -7.76 3.49 1.67
N GLY A 164 -8.27 2.77 2.67
CA GLY A 164 -8.17 1.31 2.76
C GLY A 164 -6.79 0.76 3.15
N ILE A 165 -6.04 1.49 3.99
CA ILE A 165 -4.81 1.03 4.68
C ILE A 165 -5.12 0.63 6.11
#